data_AF-A0A2N4YU09-F1
#
_entry.id   AF-A0A2N4YU09-F1
#
_cell.length_a   1.000
_cell.length_b   1.000
_cell.length_c   1.000
_cell.angle_alpha   90.00
_cell.angle_beta   90.00
_cell.angle_gamma   90.00
#
_symmetry.space_group_name_H-M   'P 1'
#
loop_
_entity.id
_entity.type
_entity.pdbx_description
1 polymer ?
#
loop_
_entity_poly.entity_id
_entity_poly.type
_entity_poly.pdbx_seq_one_letter_code
_entity_poly.pdbx_strand_id
1 'polypeptide(L)'
;MNSCLYQGVLRHRRLQPKAHHFVYRLFMAWLDLDELDRLPEAGIRRNRLAAAAWYDADYPLGAPLKAQVLNRLESLTGCRPAGRVMLLTQLRYFGFHFNPVNFYYCYD
;
A
#
# COMPACT_ATOMS: atom_id res chain seq x y z
N MET A 1 -1.68 7.67 15.60
CA MET A 1 -1.31 7.21 14.25
C MET A 1 -1.74 5.76 14.18
N ASN A 2 -2.72 5.44 13.33
CA ASN A 2 -3.17 4.07 13.07
C ASN A 2 -2.20 3.33 12.14
N SER A 3 -1.42 4.11 11.39
CA SER A 3 -0.42 3.60 10.45
C SER A 3 0.76 2.93 11.17
N CYS A 4 1.22 1.78 10.65
CA CYS A 4 2.36 1.03 11.20
C CYS A 4 3.08 0.20 10.13
N LEU A 5 4.11 -0.56 10.52
CA LEU A 5 4.80 -1.50 9.64
C LEU A 5 4.46 -2.93 10.03
N TYR A 6 3.93 -3.68 9.08
CA TYR A 6 3.72 -5.12 9.23
C TYR A 6 5.00 -5.83 8.81
N GLN A 7 5.41 -6.82 9.59
CA GLN A 7 6.56 -7.67 9.30
C GLN A 7 6.09 -9.09 9.04
N GLY A 8 6.72 -9.76 8.10
CA GLY A 8 6.33 -11.12 7.74
C GLY A 8 7.39 -11.85 6.93
N VAL A 9 7.01 -13.06 6.54
CA VAL A 9 7.82 -13.93 5.70
C VAL A 9 7.02 -14.22 4.44
N LEU A 10 7.59 -13.91 3.27
CA LEU A 10 6.99 -14.24 1.99
C LEU A 10 7.71 -15.44 1.39
N ARG A 11 6.91 -16.41 0.95
CA ARG A 11 7.36 -17.56 0.18
C ARG A 11 6.87 -17.41 -1.25
N HIS A 12 7.79 -17.25 -2.18
CA HIS A 12 7.50 -17.41 -3.60
C HIS A 12 7.73 -18.86 -4.02
N ARG A 13 6.79 -19.40 -4.80
CA ARG A 13 6.89 -20.75 -5.39
C ARG A 13 6.36 -20.72 -6.81
N ARG A 14 7.24 -20.99 -7.77
CA ARG A 14 6.91 -21.20 -9.18
C ARG A 14 7.16 -22.67 -9.49
N LEU A 15 6.17 -23.35 -10.09
CA LEU A 15 6.24 -24.78 -10.37
C LEU A 15 6.71 -25.09 -11.80
N GLN A 16 6.45 -24.17 -12.75
CA GLN A 16 6.79 -24.33 -14.17
C GLN A 16 7.33 -23.02 -14.76
N PRO A 17 8.18 -23.07 -15.81
CA PRO A 17 8.71 -24.29 -16.46
C PRO A 17 9.79 -25.01 -15.63
N LYS A 18 10.43 -24.30 -14.69
CA LYS A 18 11.36 -24.86 -13.71
C LYS A 18 10.87 -24.55 -12.30
N ALA A 19 11.02 -25.52 -11.40
CA ALA A 19 10.67 -25.33 -10.00
C ALA A 19 11.65 -24.33 -9.36
N HIS A 20 11.12 -23.18 -8.92
CA HIS A 20 11.85 -22.17 -8.17
C HIS A 20 11.05 -21.84 -6.91
N HIS A 21 11.73 -21.86 -5.77
CA HIS A 21 11.16 -21.40 -4.52
C HIS A 21 12.19 -20.58 -3.77
N PHE A 22 11.74 -19.51 -3.13
CA PHE A 22 12.56 -18.70 -2.25
C PHE A 22 11.69 -18.12 -1.14
N VAL A 23 12.31 -17.93 0.02
CA VAL A 23 11.68 -17.43 1.23
C VAL A 23 12.53 -16.27 1.73
N TYR A 24 11.89 -15.17 2.07
CA TYR A 24 12.59 -14.00 2.58
C TYR A 24 11.68 -13.23 3.53
N ARG A 25 12.33 -12.49 4.44
CA ARG A 25 11.66 -11.56 5.33
C ARG A 25 11.34 -10.29 4.56
N LEU A 26 10.17 -9.74 4.79
CA LEU A 26 9.78 -8.42 4.31
C LEU A 26 9.06 -7.65 5.41
N PHE A 27 8.90 -6.37 5.17
CA PHE A 27 7.93 -5.54 5.84
C PHE A 27 7.04 -4.86 4.80
N MET A 28 5.82 -4.49 5.17
CA MET A 28 4.90 -3.71 4.36
C MET A 28 4.36 -2.56 5.19
N ALA A 29 4.10 -1.43 4.54
CA ALA A 29 3.48 -0.28 5.17
C ALA A 29 1.97 -0.52 5.28
N TRP A 30 1.46 -0.46 6.50
CA TRP A 30 0.04 -0.44 6.81
C TRP A 30 -0.36 1.01 7.08
N LEU A 31 -1.04 1.63 6.12
CA LEU A 31 -1.29 3.07 6.12
C LEU A 31 -2.78 3.35 6.21
N ASP A 32 -3.15 4.25 7.11
CA ASP A 32 -4.46 4.87 7.11
C ASP A 32 -4.48 5.97 6.04
N LEU A 33 -5.38 5.86 5.06
CA LEU A 33 -5.43 6.84 3.97
C LEU A 33 -5.90 8.22 4.45
N ASP A 34 -6.51 8.33 5.63
CA ASP A 34 -6.83 9.62 6.27
C ASP A 34 -5.60 10.27 6.94
N GLU A 35 -4.53 9.52 7.16
CA GLU A 35 -3.29 10.00 7.80
C GLU A 35 -2.17 10.31 6.79
N LEU A 36 -2.44 10.32 5.48
CA LEU A 36 -1.41 10.52 4.45
C LEU A 36 -0.63 11.84 4.61
N ASP A 37 -1.30 12.90 5.07
CA ASP A 37 -0.65 14.20 5.31
C ASP A 37 0.26 14.21 6.55
N ARG A 38 0.10 13.21 7.43
CA ARG A 38 0.91 13.03 8.66
C ARG A 38 2.10 12.10 8.45
N LEU A 39 2.21 11.44 7.30
CA LEU A 39 3.37 10.60 6.95
C LEU A 39 4.75 11.26 7.16
N PRO A 40 4.92 12.57 6.93
CA PRO A 40 6.20 13.24 7.20
C PRO A 40 6.63 13.19 8.68
N GLU A 41 5.69 13.10 9.63
CA GLU A 41 5.99 12.92 11.06
C GLU A 41 6.71 11.59 11.31
N ALA A 42 6.42 10.57 10.50
CA ALA A 42 7.05 9.25 10.53
C ALA A 42 8.28 9.14 9.61
N GLY A 43 8.76 10.26 9.05
CA GLY A 43 9.92 10.29 8.15
C GLY A 43 9.63 9.85 6.71
N ILE A 44 8.36 9.61 6.36
CA ILE A 44 7.95 9.26 5.00
C ILE A 44 7.61 10.55 4.24
N ARG A 45 8.35 10.84 3.17
CA ARG A 45 8.11 12.05 2.37
C ARG A 45 7.08 11.81 1.27
N ARG A 46 6.27 12.83 0.96
CA ARG A 46 5.27 12.77 -0.11
C ARG A 46 5.83 13.39 -1.39
N ASN A 47 5.69 12.69 -2.51
CA ASN A 47 6.10 13.08 -3.87
C ASN A 47 7.53 13.63 -3.97
N ARG A 48 8.44 13.17 -3.11
CA ARG A 48 9.84 13.62 -3.04
C ARG A 48 10.78 12.47 -2.71
N LEU A 49 11.99 12.52 -3.25
CA LEU A 49 13.05 11.57 -2.95
C LEU A 49 13.38 11.58 -1.44
N ALA A 50 13.37 10.39 -0.84
CA ALA A 50 13.71 10.16 0.55
C ALA A 50 14.07 8.68 0.77
N ALA A 51 14.54 8.34 1.97
CA ALA A 51 14.76 6.94 2.37
C ALA A 51 13.47 6.12 2.25
N ALA A 52 12.32 6.69 2.66
CA ALA A 52 10.98 6.17 2.39
C ALA A 52 10.10 7.32 1.84
N ALA A 53 9.42 7.06 0.73
CA ALA A 53 8.60 8.04 0.06
C ALA A 53 7.28 7.45 -0.44
N TRP A 54 6.21 8.24 -0.27
CA TRP A 54 4.91 8.04 -0.88
C TRP A 54 4.86 8.84 -2.18
N TYR A 55 4.54 8.20 -3.30
CA TYR A 55 4.26 8.90 -4.56
C TYR A 55 2.83 8.60 -4.99
N ASP A 56 2.02 9.64 -5.20
CA ASP A 56 0.63 9.46 -5.61
C ASP A 56 0.53 8.74 -6.98
N ALA A 57 1.52 8.93 -7.84
CA ALA A 57 1.63 8.28 -9.15
C ALA A 57 1.94 6.77 -9.09
N ASP A 58 2.43 6.25 -7.95
CA ASP A 58 2.71 4.82 -7.78
C ASP A 58 1.43 3.99 -7.58
N TYR A 59 0.28 4.65 -7.36
CA TYR A 59 -1.00 4.00 -7.08
C TYR A 59 -1.97 4.16 -8.27
N PRO A 60 -2.42 3.06 -8.90
CA PRO A 60 -3.12 3.10 -10.18
C PRO A 60 -4.52 3.72 -10.11
N LEU A 61 -5.11 3.84 -8.92
CA LEU A 61 -6.43 4.45 -8.72
C LEU A 61 -6.36 6.00 -8.76
N GLY A 62 -5.17 6.58 -8.66
CA GLY A 62 -4.96 8.03 -8.64
C GLY A 62 -5.27 8.69 -7.29
N ALA A 63 -5.11 10.01 -7.25
CA ALA A 63 -5.38 10.84 -6.08
C ALA A 63 -6.69 11.65 -6.25
N PRO A 64 -7.51 11.83 -5.19
CA PRO A 64 -7.33 11.34 -3.82
C PRO A 64 -7.60 9.83 -3.69
N LEU A 65 -6.63 9.07 -3.19
CA LEU A 65 -6.66 7.61 -3.24
C LEU A 65 -7.86 7.00 -2.50
N LYS A 66 -8.18 7.51 -1.30
CA LYS A 66 -9.34 7.04 -0.52
C LYS A 66 -10.64 7.16 -1.30
N ALA A 67 -10.89 8.32 -1.93
CA ALA A 67 -12.09 8.55 -2.72
C ALA A 67 -12.17 7.58 -3.91
N GLN A 68 -11.04 7.34 -4.60
CA GLN A 68 -10.98 6.45 -5.75
C GLN A 68 -11.18 4.99 -5.36
N VAL A 69 -10.67 4.56 -4.21
CA VAL A 69 -10.95 3.24 -3.64
C VAL A 69 -12.43 3.07 -3.33
N LEU A 70 -13.07 4.05 -2.67
CA LEU A 70 -14.49 4.00 -2.34
C LEU A 70 -15.37 4.00 -3.59
N ASN A 71 -15.06 4.86 -4.58
CA ASN A 71 -15.76 4.89 -5.87
C ASN A 71 -15.64 3.55 -6.60
N ARG A 72 -14.44 2.93 -6.57
CA ARG A 72 -14.22 1.62 -7.17
C ARG A 72 -15.01 0.53 -6.44
N LEU A 73 -15.01 0.54 -5.11
CA LEU A 73 -15.75 -0.42 -4.31
C LEU A 73 -17.26 -0.32 -4.55
N GLU A 74 -17.80 0.90 -4.57
CA GLU A 74 -19.21 1.17 -4.88
C GLU A 74 -19.56 0.69 -6.28
N SER A 75 -18.70 0.94 -7.28
CA SER A 75 -18.94 0.46 -8.65
C SER A 75 -18.97 -1.08 -8.78
N LEU A 76 -18.29 -1.79 -7.87
CA LEU A 76 -18.19 -3.26 -7.90
C LEU A 76 -19.23 -3.95 -7.01
N THR A 77 -19.68 -3.29 -5.93
CA THR A 77 -20.49 -3.93 -4.88
C THR A 77 -21.84 -3.25 -4.64
N GLY A 78 -22.02 -2.02 -5.13
CA GLY A 78 -23.18 -1.17 -4.83
C GLY A 78 -23.17 -0.59 -3.41
N CYS A 79 -22.13 -0.86 -2.61
CA CYS A 79 -22.01 -0.38 -1.24
C CYS A 79 -20.85 0.60 -1.10
N ARG A 80 -21.08 1.66 -0.32
CA ARG A 80 -20.07 2.66 0.00
C ARG A 80 -19.89 2.74 1.53
N PRO A 81 -18.89 2.04 2.09
CA PRO A 81 -18.61 2.11 3.52
C PRO A 81 -18.19 3.52 3.92
N ALA A 82 -18.60 3.95 5.12
CA ALA A 82 -18.32 5.27 5.66
C ALA A 82 -17.06 5.33 6.53
N GLY A 83 -16.53 4.16 6.92
CA GLY A 83 -15.37 4.07 7.79
C GLY A 83 -14.04 4.36 7.10
N ARG A 84 -12.97 3.99 7.80
CA ARG A 84 -11.59 4.22 7.35
C ARG A 84 -11.22 3.29 6.20
N VAL A 85 -10.27 3.74 5.38
CA VAL A 85 -9.66 2.91 4.34
C VAL A 85 -8.19 2.73 4.69
N MET A 86 -7.81 1.50 4.99
CA MET A 86 -6.44 1.12 5.27
C MET A 86 -5.80 0.49 4.04
N LEU A 87 -4.51 0.73 3.84
CA LEU A 87 -3.74 0.25 2.70
C LEU A 87 -2.53 -0.52 3.19
N LEU A 88 -2.40 -1.78 2.77
CA LEU A 88 -1.17 -2.55 2.89
C LEU A 88 -0.39 -2.50 1.57
N THR A 89 0.77 -1.85 1.58
CA THR A 89 1.55 -1.54 0.37
C THR A 89 3.07 -1.51 0.62
N GLN A 90 3.84 -1.46 -0.46
CA GLN A 90 5.24 -1.03 -0.44
C GLN A 90 5.37 0.45 -0.83
N LEU A 91 6.18 1.18 -0.06
CA LEU A 91 6.59 2.53 -0.38
C LEU A 91 7.75 2.52 -1.38
N ARG A 92 8.10 3.71 -1.88
CA ARG A 92 9.34 3.90 -2.64
C ARG A 92 10.49 4.10 -1.66
N TYR A 93 11.56 3.33 -1.81
CA TYR A 93 12.73 3.42 -0.95
C TYR A 93 13.94 3.87 -1.76
N PHE A 94 14.57 4.98 -1.36
CA PHE A 94 15.74 5.55 -2.07
C PHE A 94 15.50 5.75 -3.58
N GLY A 95 14.26 6.07 -3.96
CA GLY A 95 13.87 6.24 -5.37
C GLY A 95 13.45 4.96 -6.10
N PHE A 96 13.67 3.78 -5.52
CA PHE A 96 13.25 2.49 -6.07
C PHE A 96 11.84 2.13 -5.60
N HIS A 97 10.96 1.80 -6.54
CA HIS A 97 9.61 1.36 -6.23
C HIS A 97 9.44 -0.10 -6.67
N PHE A 98 9.28 -0.99 -5.69
CA PHE A 98 8.99 -2.41 -5.92
C PHE A 98 7.75 -2.79 -5.10
N ASN A 99 6.58 -2.68 -5.72
CA ASN A 99 5.29 -2.94 -5.09
C ASN A 99 4.49 -3.96 -5.90
N PRO A 100 4.49 -5.25 -5.51
CA PRO A 100 3.81 -6.28 -6.28
C PRO A 100 2.28 -6.22 -6.14
N VAL A 101 1.77 -5.73 -5.00
CA VAL A 101 0.34 -5.76 -4.66
C VAL A 101 -0.02 -4.62 -3.71
N ASN A 102 -1.20 -4.05 -3.92
CA ASN A 102 -1.83 -3.08 -3.02
C ASN A 102 -3.12 -3.69 -2.48
N PHE A 103 -3.21 -3.85 -1.15
CA PHE A 103 -4.44 -4.34 -0.51
C PHE A 103 -5.16 -3.21 0.20
N TYR A 104 -6.40 -2.96 -0.21
CA TYR A 104 -7.27 -1.95 0.38
C TYR A 104 -8.28 -2.62 1.30
N TYR A 105 -8.31 -2.21 2.56
CA TYR A 105 -9.23 -2.68 3.58
C TYR A 105 -10.17 -1.53 3.94
N CYS A 106 -11.43 -1.66 3.54
CA CYS A 106 -12.47 -0.67 3.81
C CYS A 106 -13.29 -1.15 5.01
N TYR A 107 -13.43 -0.30 6.02
CA TYR A 107 -14.17 -0.58 7.25
C TYR A 107 -15.51 0.17 7.23
N ASP A 108 -16.51 -0.36 7.95
CA ASP A 108 -17.79 0.30 8.20
C ASP A 108 -17.72 1.23 9.42
#